data_AF-A0A161TR42-F1
#
_entry.id   AF-A0A161TR42-F1
#
_cell.length_a   1.000
_cell.length_b   1.000
_cell.length_c   1.000
_cell.angle_alpha   90.00
_cell.angle_beta   90.00
_cell.angle_gamma   90.00
#
_symmetry.space_group_name_H-M   'P 1'
#
loop_
_entity.id
_entity.type
_entity.pdbx_description
1 polymer ?
#
loop_
_entity_poly.entity_id
_entity_poly.type
_entity_poly.pdbx_seq_one_letter_code
_entity_poly.pdbx_strand_id
1 'polypeptide(L)'
;MQLESLLSWGISLVFILLLVLVYKKKGDREERFLGWKLVGYYFLGTFTLRLESWILPVGIAVFLLFFLPKIISNKQSKKWAASLGLLSFALSIVISHSVEAYYEGMIQLKPSSDNAYEMNFLKEYEKVKAALDADGELAINNMELSFEKDGKMKQFNYEIYYSRDDRNMSAWITLLNDKYQVVTHIQKDEEEMMMNHQNYISSPTIYFQALDLHGLKKMLPTGDLYYVYFTNSDEASLDVEDASFWTIERSGIQKHTEAASTDENTDSEEAMVPQFSYQIRINSMSAMGAGDYKGDQQRYFAISPELYN
;
A
#
# COMPACT_ATOMS: atom_id res chain seq x y z
N MET A 1 2.68 3.76 -14.05
CA MET A 1 1.60 3.89 -15.08
C MET A 1 1.92 3.27 -16.46
N GLN A 2 3.08 2.62 -16.67
CA GLN A 2 3.57 2.32 -18.03
C GLN A 2 3.02 1.01 -18.63
N LEU A 3 2.90 -0.08 -17.87
CA LEU A 3 2.61 -1.40 -18.43
C LEU A 3 1.21 -1.55 -19.06
N GLU A 4 0.15 -1.12 -18.37
CA GLU A 4 -1.23 -1.17 -18.90
C GLU A 4 -1.38 -0.29 -20.13
N SER A 5 -0.82 0.92 -20.08
CA SER A 5 -0.85 1.86 -21.19
C SER A 5 -0.14 1.27 -22.41
N LEU A 6 1.09 0.76 -22.24
CA LEU A 6 1.85 0.14 -23.32
C LEU A 6 1.12 -1.05 -23.96
N LEU A 7 0.56 -1.95 -23.13
CA LEU A 7 -0.23 -3.09 -23.61
C LEU A 7 -1.49 -2.62 -24.36
N SER A 8 -2.21 -1.65 -23.81
CA SER A 8 -3.42 -1.07 -24.41
C SER A 8 -3.13 -0.40 -25.77
N TRP A 9 -2.05 0.38 -25.87
CA TRP A 9 -1.61 1.00 -27.12
C TRP A 9 -1.21 -0.04 -28.16
N GLY A 10 -0.42 -1.04 -27.77
CA GLY A 10 -0.01 -2.12 -28.66
C GLY A 10 -1.21 -2.89 -29.24
N ILE A 11 -2.18 -3.23 -28.39
CA ILE A 11 -3.39 -3.95 -28.79
C ILE A 11 -4.31 -3.08 -29.65
N SER A 12 -4.43 -1.79 -29.34
CA SER A 12 -5.18 -0.84 -30.18
C SER A 12 -4.62 -0.81 -31.61
N LEU A 13 -3.29 -0.82 -31.76
CA LEU A 13 -2.61 -0.86 -33.06
C LEU A 13 -2.91 -2.17 -33.82
N VAL A 14 -2.94 -3.30 -33.12
CA VAL A 14 -3.35 -4.61 -33.68
C VAL A 14 -4.80 -4.56 -34.19
N PHE A 15 -5.74 -4.00 -33.42
CA PHE A 15 -7.13 -3.90 -33.86
C PHE A 15 -7.33 -2.98 -35.07
N ILE A 16 -6.58 -1.88 -35.16
CA ILE A 16 -6.56 -1.02 -36.35
C ILE A 16 -6.12 -1.82 -37.58
N LEU A 17 -5.03 -2.59 -37.46
CA LEU A 17 -4.55 -3.45 -38.55
C LEU A 17 -5.57 -4.52 -38.94
N LEU A 18 -6.23 -5.16 -37.97
CA LEU A 18 -7.28 -6.13 -38.23
C LEU A 18 -8.48 -5.51 -38.95
N LEU A 19 -8.89 -4.29 -38.58
CA LEU A 19 -9.96 -3.57 -39.28
C LEU A 19 -9.56 -3.23 -40.73
N VAL A 20 -8.31 -2.80 -40.97
CA VAL A 20 -7.78 -2.58 -42.32
C VAL A 20 -7.81 -3.87 -43.15
N LEU A 21 -7.45 -5.01 -42.55
CA LEU A 21 -7.52 -6.31 -43.21
C LEU A 21 -8.96 -6.72 -43.54
N VAL A 22 -9.91 -6.50 -42.62
CA VAL A 22 -11.34 -6.73 -42.87
C VAL A 22 -11.82 -5.86 -44.02
N TYR A 23 -11.46 -4.56 -44.04
CA TYR A 23 -11.79 -3.64 -45.13
C TYR A 23 -11.23 -4.12 -46.47
N LYS A 24 -9.95 -4.50 -46.54
CA LYS A 24 -9.30 -4.92 -47.78
C LYS A 24 -9.77 -6.27 -48.31
N LYS A 25 -10.02 -7.24 -47.43
CA LYS A 25 -10.27 -8.64 -47.82
C LYS A 25 -11.75 -8.99 -47.94
N LYS A 26 -12.63 -8.31 -47.20
CA LYS A 26 -14.06 -8.62 -47.14
C LYS A 26 -14.95 -7.45 -47.56
N GLY A 27 -14.38 -6.26 -47.75
CA GLY A 27 -15.13 -5.09 -48.17
C GLY A 27 -15.41 -5.10 -49.67
N ASP A 28 -16.69 -5.08 -50.00
CA ASP A 28 -17.15 -4.72 -51.33
C ASP A 28 -16.98 -3.20 -51.52
N ARG A 29 -16.19 -2.81 -52.52
CA ARG A 29 -15.75 -1.42 -52.75
C ARG A 29 -16.88 -0.53 -53.27
N GLU A 30 -18.00 -1.11 -53.68
CA GLU A 30 -19.16 -0.39 -54.16
C GLU A 30 -19.95 0.29 -53.01
N GLU A 31 -19.77 -0.14 -51.75
CA GLU A 31 -20.46 0.48 -50.62
C GLU A 31 -19.79 1.80 -50.19
N ARG A 32 -20.51 2.91 -50.38
CA ARG A 32 -20.06 4.24 -49.96
C ARG A 32 -19.80 4.28 -48.44
N PHE A 33 -18.64 4.85 -48.07
CA PHE A 33 -18.18 5.05 -46.69
C PHE A 33 -18.05 3.76 -45.86
N LEU A 34 -17.77 2.62 -46.50
CA LEU A 34 -17.63 1.34 -45.79
C LEU A 34 -16.63 1.40 -44.62
N GLY A 35 -15.49 2.09 -44.78
CA GLY A 35 -14.49 2.23 -43.70
C GLY A 35 -15.07 2.83 -42.42
N TRP A 36 -15.77 3.96 -42.53
CA TRP A 36 -16.45 4.60 -41.38
C TRP A 36 -17.54 3.72 -40.78
N LYS A 37 -18.26 2.96 -41.61
CA LYS A 37 -19.25 2.00 -41.09
C LYS A 37 -18.58 0.90 -40.28
N LEU A 38 -17.44 0.35 -40.72
CA LEU A 38 -16.70 -0.67 -39.97
C LEU A 38 -16.21 -0.13 -38.62
N VAL A 39 -15.71 1.10 -38.59
CA VAL A 39 -15.33 1.78 -37.33
C VAL A 39 -16.55 1.90 -36.40
N GLY A 40 -17.72 2.30 -36.93
CA GLY A 40 -18.96 2.36 -36.16
C GLY A 40 -19.40 0.99 -35.60
N TYR A 41 -19.31 -0.07 -36.40
CA TYR A 41 -19.61 -1.44 -35.93
C TYR A 41 -18.60 -1.94 -34.90
N TYR A 42 -17.32 -1.58 -35.03
CA TYR A 42 -16.31 -1.86 -34.01
C TYR A 42 -16.66 -1.19 -32.68
N PHE A 43 -16.97 0.11 -32.69
CA PHE A 43 -17.40 0.82 -31.48
C PHE A 43 -18.69 0.27 -30.91
N LEU A 44 -19.63 -0.16 -31.76
CA LEU A 44 -20.83 -0.85 -31.32
C LEU A 44 -20.48 -2.17 -30.63
N GLY A 45 -19.46 -2.90 -31.08
CA GLY A 45 -18.98 -4.11 -30.44
C GLY A 45 -18.30 -3.88 -29.08
N THR A 46 -17.58 -2.76 -28.92
CA THR A 46 -16.93 -2.37 -27.66
C THR A 46 -17.89 -1.76 -26.64
N PHE A 47 -19.08 -1.34 -27.07
CA PHE A 47 -19.98 -0.56 -26.23
C PHE A 47 -20.55 -1.41 -25.08
N THR A 48 -20.36 -0.91 -23.87
CA THR A 48 -20.78 -1.56 -22.62
C THR A 48 -21.56 -0.59 -21.75
N LEU A 49 -22.43 -1.14 -20.92
CA LEU A 49 -23.16 -0.40 -19.90
C LEU A 49 -22.67 -0.88 -18.53
N ARG A 50 -22.23 0.05 -17.69
CA ARG A 50 -21.79 -0.22 -16.32
C ARG A 50 -22.97 0.04 -15.37
N LEU A 51 -23.39 -0.99 -14.64
CA LEU A 51 -24.42 -0.93 -13.60
C LEU A 51 -23.76 -1.37 -12.30
N GLU A 52 -23.39 -0.42 -11.45
CA GLU A 52 -22.66 -0.68 -10.19
C GLU A 52 -21.46 -1.62 -10.45
N SER A 53 -21.56 -2.88 -10.00
CA SER A 53 -20.52 -3.91 -10.12
C SER A 53 -20.55 -4.72 -11.43
N TRP A 54 -21.58 -4.55 -12.28
CA TRP A 54 -21.76 -5.34 -13.50
C TRP A 54 -21.45 -4.53 -14.75
N ILE A 55 -20.65 -5.12 -15.66
CA ILE A 55 -20.35 -4.55 -16.98
C ILE A 55 -21.03 -5.43 -18.03
N LEU A 56 -22.08 -4.90 -18.66
CA LEU A 56 -22.85 -5.62 -19.68
C LEU A 56 -22.43 -5.16 -21.08
N PRO A 57 -22.08 -6.08 -22.02
CA PRO A 57 -21.75 -5.73 -23.40
C PRO A 57 -23.02 -5.44 -24.21
N VAL A 58 -23.74 -4.37 -23.86
CA VAL A 58 -25.03 -4.03 -24.48
C VAL A 58 -24.89 -3.74 -25.97
N GLY A 59 -23.73 -3.23 -26.40
CA GLY A 59 -23.43 -2.93 -27.79
C GLY A 59 -23.54 -4.13 -28.71
N ILE A 60 -23.00 -5.29 -28.30
CA ILE A 60 -23.15 -6.51 -29.10
C ILE A 60 -24.59 -7.02 -29.10
N ALA A 61 -25.33 -6.88 -28.00
CA ALA A 61 -26.75 -7.24 -27.95
C ALA A 61 -27.57 -6.40 -28.94
N VAL A 62 -27.33 -5.09 -28.98
CA VAL A 62 -27.96 -4.17 -29.94
C VAL A 62 -27.59 -4.55 -31.38
N PHE A 63 -26.31 -4.88 -31.62
CA PHE A 63 -25.87 -5.34 -32.93
C PHE A 63 -26.62 -6.61 -33.37
N LEU A 64 -26.70 -7.62 -32.51
CA LEU A 64 -27.34 -8.90 -32.82
C LEU A 64 -28.85 -8.77 -33.06
N LEU A 65 -29.55 -7.96 -32.26
CA LEU A 65 -31.00 -7.85 -32.32
C LEU A 65 -31.50 -6.89 -33.41
N PHE A 66 -30.83 -5.75 -33.60
CA PHE A 66 -31.35 -4.68 -34.46
C PHE A 66 -30.60 -4.53 -35.79
N PHE A 67 -29.28 -4.74 -35.79
CA PHE A 67 -28.46 -4.51 -36.97
C PHE A 67 -28.25 -5.80 -37.79
N LEU A 68 -27.91 -6.91 -37.15
CA LEU A 68 -27.63 -8.18 -37.81
C LEU A 68 -28.73 -8.67 -38.78
N PRO A 69 -30.03 -8.54 -38.44
CA PRO A 69 -31.11 -8.97 -39.32
C PRO A 69 -31.30 -8.03 -40.51
N LYS A 70 -30.99 -6.74 -40.34
CA LYS A 70 -31.24 -5.67 -41.32
C LYS A 70 -30.05 -5.38 -42.25
N ILE A 71 -28.88 -5.98 -42.01
CA ILE A 71 -27.71 -5.78 -42.87
C ILE A 71 -27.84 -6.58 -44.16
N ILE A 72 -27.99 -5.87 -45.28
CA ILE A 72 -28.13 -6.43 -46.62
C ILE A 72 -26.78 -6.49 -47.36
N SER A 73 -25.96 -5.43 -47.30
CA SER A 73 -24.63 -5.36 -47.94
C SER A 73 -23.47 -5.42 -46.92
N ASN A 74 -22.34 -6.02 -47.33
CA ASN A 74 -21.13 -6.19 -46.52
C ASN A 74 -21.37 -6.84 -45.14
N LYS A 75 -22.35 -7.76 -45.06
CA LYS A 75 -22.77 -8.41 -43.80
C LYS A 75 -21.62 -9.07 -43.07
N GLN A 76 -20.75 -9.76 -43.79
CA GLN A 76 -19.60 -10.42 -43.19
C GLN A 76 -18.62 -9.41 -42.59
N SER A 77 -18.24 -8.36 -43.33
CA SER A 77 -17.30 -7.33 -42.85
C SER A 77 -17.80 -6.60 -41.61
N LYS A 78 -19.09 -6.25 -41.59
CA LYS A 78 -19.74 -5.57 -40.45
C LYS A 78 -19.84 -6.48 -39.23
N LYS A 79 -20.14 -7.78 -39.43
CA LYS A 79 -20.05 -8.82 -38.37
C LYS A 79 -18.65 -8.90 -37.79
N TRP A 80 -17.62 -9.01 -38.64
CA TRP A 80 -16.24 -9.08 -38.20
C TRP A 80 -15.82 -7.84 -37.42
N ALA A 81 -16.21 -6.64 -37.86
CA ALA A 81 -15.93 -5.41 -37.11
C ALA A 81 -16.58 -5.40 -35.72
N ALA A 82 -17.87 -5.77 -35.62
CA ALA A 82 -18.54 -5.87 -34.32
C ALA A 82 -17.94 -6.95 -33.41
N SER A 83 -17.56 -8.10 -33.96
CA SER A 83 -16.86 -9.16 -33.21
C SER A 83 -15.47 -8.74 -32.75
N LEU A 84 -14.73 -7.97 -33.55
CA LEU A 84 -13.44 -7.40 -33.15
C LEU A 84 -13.61 -6.39 -32.01
N GLY A 85 -14.68 -5.59 -32.04
CA GLY A 85 -15.01 -4.70 -30.92
C GLY A 85 -15.28 -5.46 -29.62
N LEU A 86 -16.08 -6.53 -29.69
CA LEU A 86 -16.32 -7.39 -28.53
C LEU A 86 -15.03 -8.04 -28.01
N LEU A 87 -14.17 -8.53 -28.92
CA LEU A 87 -12.89 -9.11 -28.56
C LEU A 87 -11.96 -8.09 -27.90
N SER A 88 -11.95 -6.84 -28.38
CA SER A 88 -11.17 -5.76 -27.76
C SER A 88 -11.63 -5.49 -26.33
N PHE A 89 -12.95 -5.50 -26.09
CA PHE A 89 -13.49 -5.37 -24.74
C PHE A 89 -13.10 -6.55 -23.84
N ALA A 90 -13.22 -7.78 -24.33
CA ALA A 90 -12.82 -8.96 -23.56
C ALA A 90 -11.32 -8.91 -23.19
N LEU A 91 -10.47 -8.51 -24.14
CA LEU A 91 -9.03 -8.35 -23.90
C LEU A 91 -8.73 -7.23 -22.90
N SER A 92 -9.46 -6.11 -22.91
CA SER A 92 -9.22 -5.04 -21.93
C SER A 92 -9.47 -5.51 -20.50
N ILE A 93 -10.49 -6.35 -20.29
CA ILE A 93 -10.74 -6.99 -18.97
C ILE A 93 -9.57 -7.89 -18.60
N VAL A 94 -9.12 -8.75 -19.51
CA VAL A 94 -8.01 -9.67 -19.26
C VAL A 94 -6.73 -8.92 -18.90
N ILE A 95 -6.40 -7.84 -19.62
CA ILE A 95 -5.23 -7.01 -19.34
C ILE A 95 -5.32 -6.42 -17.94
N SER A 96 -6.45 -5.81 -17.59
CA SER A 96 -6.66 -5.20 -16.27
C SER A 96 -6.39 -6.22 -15.15
N HIS A 97 -7.01 -7.40 -15.22
CA HIS A 97 -6.83 -8.44 -14.20
C HIS A 97 -5.41 -9.04 -14.22
N SER A 98 -4.78 -9.12 -15.40
CA SER A 98 -3.41 -9.64 -15.52
C SER A 98 -2.40 -8.68 -14.90
N VAL A 99 -2.63 -7.37 -15.03
CA VAL A 99 -1.78 -6.36 -14.40
C VAL A 99 -2.00 -6.34 -12.90
N GLU A 100 -3.25 -6.37 -12.43
CA GLU A 100 -3.54 -6.54 -11.00
C GLU A 100 -2.84 -7.77 -10.44
N ALA A 101 -2.97 -8.94 -11.08
CA ALA A 101 -2.30 -10.17 -10.64
C ALA A 101 -0.76 -10.14 -10.73
N TYR A 102 -0.18 -9.22 -11.52
CA TYR A 102 1.28 -9.05 -11.61
C TYR A 102 1.82 -8.24 -10.42
N TYR A 103 1.08 -7.22 -10.00
CA TYR A 103 1.48 -6.33 -8.91
C TYR A 103 0.97 -6.77 -7.54
N GLU A 104 -0.16 -7.48 -7.49
CA GLU A 104 -0.78 -7.97 -6.27
C GLU A 104 -0.40 -9.43 -6.01
N GLY A 105 -0.02 -9.70 -4.78
CA GLY A 105 0.39 -11.04 -4.40
C GLY A 105 0.93 -11.13 -2.99
N MET A 106 1.33 -12.35 -2.63
CA MET A 106 1.87 -12.69 -1.32
C MET A 106 3.32 -13.16 -1.46
N ILE A 107 4.24 -12.44 -0.82
CA ILE A 107 5.65 -12.78 -0.76
C ILE A 107 5.94 -13.37 0.63
N GLN A 108 6.66 -14.48 0.68
CA GLN A 108 7.12 -15.05 1.95
C GLN A 108 8.60 -14.72 2.16
N LEU A 109 8.90 -14.04 3.27
CA LEU A 109 10.26 -13.76 3.68
C LEU A 109 10.55 -14.44 5.02
N LYS A 110 11.76 -14.95 5.19
CA LYS A 110 12.20 -15.47 6.49
C LYS A 110 12.69 -14.29 7.35
N PRO A 111 12.25 -14.08 8.59
CA PRO A 111 12.86 -13.09 9.48
C PRO A 111 14.35 -13.41 9.73
N SER A 112 15.18 -12.41 9.99
CA SER A 112 16.60 -12.62 10.32
C SER A 112 16.79 -13.16 11.73
N SER A 113 15.87 -12.85 12.65
CA SER A 113 15.80 -13.43 13.98
C SER A 113 14.34 -13.58 14.41
N ASP A 114 14.05 -14.55 15.28
CA ASP A 114 12.78 -14.70 16.00
C ASP A 114 12.78 -13.97 17.36
N ASN A 115 13.91 -13.31 17.68
CA ASN A 115 14.11 -12.54 18.91
C ASN A 115 14.25 -11.04 18.62
N ALA A 116 13.39 -10.24 19.27
CA ALA A 116 13.36 -8.79 19.12
C ALA A 116 14.64 -8.09 19.62
N TYR A 117 15.41 -8.70 20.54
CA TYR A 117 16.66 -8.14 21.05
C TYR A 117 17.84 -8.34 20.10
N GLU A 118 17.74 -9.30 19.19
CA GLU A 118 18.79 -9.64 18.22
C GLU A 118 18.47 -9.14 16.81
N MET A 119 17.27 -8.59 16.62
CA MET A 119 16.82 -8.05 15.35
C MET A 119 17.65 -6.81 14.97
N ASN A 120 18.10 -6.79 13.72
CA ASN A 120 18.61 -5.58 13.08
C ASN A 120 17.49 -5.00 12.22
N PHE A 121 16.83 -3.98 12.74
CA PHE A 121 15.63 -3.39 12.15
C PHE A 121 15.92 -2.77 10.79
N LEU A 122 17.08 -2.13 10.60
CA LEU A 122 17.43 -1.52 9.33
C LEU A 122 17.58 -2.59 8.24
N LYS A 123 18.24 -3.70 8.56
CA LYS A 123 18.42 -4.81 7.63
C LYS A 123 17.10 -5.49 7.28
N GLU A 124 16.17 -5.61 8.24
CA GLU A 124 14.82 -6.09 7.94
C GLU A 124 14.07 -5.15 7.00
N TYR A 125 14.16 -3.84 7.24
CA TYR A 125 13.58 -2.83 6.37
C TYR A 125 14.13 -2.90 4.94
N GLU A 126 15.47 -2.93 4.78
CA GLU A 126 16.12 -3.04 3.48
C GLU A 126 15.75 -4.33 2.74
N LYS A 127 15.61 -5.43 3.47
CA LYS A 127 15.19 -6.71 2.92
C LYS A 127 13.76 -6.67 2.40
N VAL A 128 12.82 -6.09 3.17
CA VAL A 128 11.43 -5.91 2.74
C VAL A 128 11.39 -4.99 1.51
N LYS A 129 12.11 -3.87 1.54
CA LYS A 129 12.23 -2.94 0.40
C LYS A 129 12.71 -3.63 -0.87
N ALA A 130 13.79 -4.41 -0.78
CA ALA A 130 14.33 -5.15 -1.91
C ALA A 130 13.36 -6.23 -2.43
N ALA A 131 12.63 -6.91 -1.54
CA ALA A 131 11.65 -7.91 -1.94
C ALA A 131 10.44 -7.32 -2.69
N LEU A 132 10.09 -6.07 -2.38
CA LEU A 132 8.98 -5.35 -2.99
C LEU A 132 9.35 -4.66 -4.31
N ASP A 133 10.65 -4.58 -4.63
CA ASP A 133 11.13 -3.86 -5.81
C ASP A 133 10.63 -2.40 -5.80
N ALA A 134 10.72 -1.77 -4.61
CA ALA A 134 10.18 -0.45 -4.36
C ALA A 134 11.10 0.67 -4.86
N ASP A 135 10.51 1.63 -5.56
CA ASP A 135 11.12 2.90 -5.95
C ASP A 135 11.18 3.82 -4.72
N GLY A 136 12.39 4.26 -4.35
CA GLY A 136 12.58 5.21 -3.23
C GLY A 136 12.47 4.56 -1.84
N GLU A 137 12.09 5.35 -0.83
CA GLU A 137 11.89 4.84 0.54
C GLU A 137 10.47 4.31 0.74
N LEU A 138 10.32 3.27 1.58
CA LEU A 138 9.00 2.80 2.01
C LEU A 138 8.46 3.73 3.10
N ALA A 139 7.30 4.33 2.89
CA ALA A 139 6.61 5.10 3.92
C ALA A 139 5.96 4.14 4.94
N ILE A 140 6.29 4.30 6.23
CA ILE A 140 5.64 3.55 7.32
C ILE A 140 4.38 4.29 7.72
N ASN A 141 3.24 3.60 7.70
CA ASN A 141 2.02 4.12 8.30
C ASN A 141 1.89 3.69 9.77
N ASN A 142 2.07 2.39 10.02
CA ASN A 142 2.07 1.83 11.36
C ASN A 142 3.02 0.64 11.43
N MET A 143 3.72 0.51 12.55
CA MET A 143 4.47 -0.68 12.90
C MET A 143 4.16 -1.08 14.34
N GLU A 144 3.76 -2.33 14.52
CA GLU A 144 3.46 -2.95 15.80
C GLU A 144 4.34 -4.19 15.99
N LEU A 145 5.05 -4.24 17.10
CA LEU A 145 5.88 -5.36 17.51
C LEU A 145 5.50 -5.76 18.93
N SER A 146 5.21 -7.04 19.16
CA SER A 146 5.02 -7.58 20.51
C SER A 146 5.92 -8.77 20.79
N PHE A 147 6.49 -8.83 22.00
CA PHE A 147 7.44 -9.86 22.39
C PHE A 147 7.47 -10.06 23.90
N GLU A 148 7.88 -11.26 24.31
CA GLU A 148 8.01 -11.65 25.72
C GLU A 148 9.29 -11.13 26.36
N LYS A 149 9.41 -11.28 27.68
CA LYS A 149 10.58 -10.85 28.47
C LYS A 149 11.92 -11.45 28.03
N ASP A 150 11.92 -12.62 27.40
CA ASP A 150 13.11 -13.24 26.83
C ASP A 150 13.45 -12.70 25.42
N GLY A 151 12.62 -11.81 24.87
CA GLY A 151 12.75 -11.23 23.55
C GLY A 151 12.04 -12.02 22.45
N LYS A 152 11.42 -13.16 22.76
CA LYS A 152 10.72 -13.98 21.76
C LYS A 152 9.55 -13.20 21.17
N MET A 153 9.56 -13.03 19.85
CA MET A 153 8.51 -12.32 19.14
C MET A 153 7.20 -13.11 19.13
N LYS A 154 6.09 -12.41 19.39
CA LYS A 154 4.72 -12.92 19.23
C LYS A 154 4.07 -12.38 17.98
N GLN A 155 4.25 -11.10 17.71
CA GLN A 155 3.61 -10.40 16.60
C GLN A 155 4.57 -9.38 16.04
N PHE A 156 4.60 -9.30 14.71
CA PHE A 156 5.25 -8.21 14.00
C PHE A 156 4.36 -7.87 12.82
N ASN A 157 3.72 -6.70 12.90
CA ASN A 157 2.82 -6.17 11.91
C ASN A 157 3.32 -4.82 11.42
N TYR A 158 3.30 -4.63 10.12
CA TYR A 158 3.74 -3.38 9.52
C TYR A 158 2.87 -3.08 8.28
N GLU A 159 2.32 -1.87 8.21
CA GLU A 159 1.74 -1.31 6.99
C GLU A 159 2.67 -0.29 6.31
N ILE A 160 3.04 -0.57 5.06
CA ILE A 160 3.85 0.31 4.21
C ILE A 160 3.07 0.85 3.02
N TYR A 161 3.48 2.05 2.59
CA TYR A 161 3.17 2.61 1.28
C TYR A 161 4.48 2.83 0.51
N TYR A 162 4.46 2.57 -0.79
CA TYR A 162 5.63 2.71 -1.64
C TYR A 162 5.23 2.91 -3.10
N SER A 163 6.19 3.30 -3.94
CA SER A 163 5.99 3.34 -5.38
C SER A 163 6.70 2.18 -6.07
N ARG A 164 6.12 1.66 -7.15
CA ARG A 164 6.75 0.68 -8.04
C ARG A 164 6.27 0.90 -9.47
N ASP A 165 7.19 1.12 -10.41
CA ASP A 165 6.87 1.40 -11.83
C ASP A 165 5.90 2.59 -12.00
N ASP A 166 6.12 3.65 -11.22
CA ASP A 166 5.23 4.82 -11.13
C ASP A 166 3.78 4.42 -10.75
N ARG A 167 3.61 3.42 -9.88
CA ARG A 167 2.33 3.05 -9.27
C ARG A 167 2.44 3.12 -7.77
N ASN A 168 1.38 3.61 -7.15
CA ASN A 168 1.29 3.62 -5.70
C ASN A 168 0.81 2.26 -5.22
N MET A 169 1.55 1.72 -4.28
CA MET A 169 1.39 0.39 -3.73
C MET A 169 1.26 0.50 -2.22
N SER A 170 0.53 -0.43 -1.62
CA SER A 170 0.62 -0.70 -0.20
C SER A 170 1.01 -2.15 0.04
N ALA A 171 1.62 -2.42 1.19
CA ALA A 171 1.77 -3.78 1.66
C ALA A 171 1.53 -3.91 3.15
N TRP A 172 0.98 -5.06 3.52
CA TRP A 172 0.86 -5.50 4.90
C TRP A 172 1.83 -6.64 5.15
N ILE A 173 2.70 -6.45 6.13
CA ILE A 173 3.66 -7.44 6.58
C ILE A 173 3.17 -8.00 7.90
N THR A 174 3.00 -9.32 7.97
CA THR A 174 2.61 -10.02 9.21
C THR A 174 3.53 -11.20 9.45
N LEU A 175 4.00 -11.36 10.69
CA LEU A 175 4.69 -12.57 11.12
C LEU A 175 3.67 -13.70 11.36
N LEU A 176 3.69 -14.73 10.50
CA LEU A 176 2.87 -15.94 10.65
C LEU A 176 3.74 -17.19 10.45
N ASN A 177 3.71 -18.11 11.42
CA ASN A 177 4.49 -19.37 11.38
C ASN A 177 5.99 -19.13 11.12
N ASP A 178 6.60 -18.22 11.88
CA ASP A 178 8.03 -17.85 11.80
C ASP A 178 8.47 -17.32 10.42
N LYS A 179 7.52 -16.80 9.63
CA LYS A 179 7.78 -16.15 8.34
C LYS A 179 7.01 -14.84 8.24
N TYR A 180 7.60 -13.86 7.58
CA TYR A 180 6.87 -12.69 7.14
C TYR A 180 6.03 -13.03 5.92
N GLN A 181 4.74 -12.71 6.01
CA GLN A 181 3.80 -12.68 4.92
C GLN A 181 3.64 -11.24 4.48
N VAL A 182 4.12 -10.93 3.29
CA VAL A 182 4.04 -9.59 2.71
C VAL A 182 2.95 -9.63 1.65
N VAL A 183 1.79 -9.07 1.96
CA VAL A 183 0.65 -8.99 1.04
C VAL A 183 0.65 -7.62 0.39
N THR A 184 0.63 -7.58 -0.94
CA THR A 184 0.78 -6.35 -1.74
C THR A 184 -0.50 -6.00 -2.49
N HIS A 185 -0.82 -4.71 -2.56
CA HIS A 185 -2.02 -4.19 -3.20
C HIS A 185 -1.73 -2.92 -4.00
N ILE A 186 -2.45 -2.75 -5.11
CA ILE A 186 -2.43 -1.49 -5.86
C ILE A 186 -3.34 -0.49 -5.14
N GLN A 187 -2.82 0.70 -4.84
CA GLN A 187 -3.62 1.79 -4.29
C GLN A 187 -4.28 2.58 -5.43
N LYS A 188 -5.61 2.50 -5.50
CA LYS A 188 -6.41 3.07 -6.59
C LYS A 188 -6.92 4.49 -6.29
N ASP A 189 -6.92 4.90 -5.02
CA ASP A 189 -7.51 6.18 -4.59
C ASP A 189 -6.44 7.17 -4.13
N GLU A 190 -6.37 8.33 -4.79
CA GLU A 190 -5.42 9.40 -4.46
C GLU A 190 -5.78 10.11 -3.15
N GLU A 191 -7.07 10.15 -2.78
CA GLU A 191 -7.53 10.77 -1.53
C GLU A 191 -7.10 9.99 -0.28
N GLU A 192 -7.15 8.64 -0.30
CA GLU A 192 -6.60 7.80 0.78
C GLU A 192 -5.08 8.01 0.95
N MET A 193 -4.36 8.23 -0.16
CA MET A 193 -2.94 8.56 -0.11
C MET A 193 -2.66 9.93 0.51
N MET A 194 -3.45 10.96 0.21
CA MET A 194 -3.25 12.30 0.79
C MET A 194 -3.53 12.34 2.29
N MET A 195 -4.54 11.59 2.76
CA MET A 195 -4.85 11.45 4.18
C MET A 195 -3.74 10.70 4.93
N ASN A 196 -3.09 9.72 4.30
CA ASN A 196 -2.02 8.94 4.92
C ASN A 196 -0.65 9.61 4.86
N HIS A 197 -0.39 10.53 3.91
CA HIS A 197 0.89 11.26 3.83
C HIS A 197 1.21 12.11 5.06
N GLN A 198 0.19 12.64 5.74
CA GLN A 198 0.37 13.38 6.99
C GLN A 198 0.89 12.48 8.12
N ASN A 199 0.62 11.16 8.05
CA ASN A 199 0.96 10.16 9.06
C ASN A 199 2.20 9.32 8.71
N TYR A 200 2.90 9.60 7.61
CA TYR A 200 4.08 8.82 7.25
C TYR A 200 5.32 9.21 8.03
N ILE A 201 6.03 8.18 8.52
CA ILE A 201 7.42 8.34 8.97
C ILE A 201 8.26 8.73 7.75
N SER A 202 8.61 10.01 7.66
CA SER A 202 9.26 10.60 6.49
C SER A 202 10.73 10.20 6.31
N SER A 203 11.30 9.44 7.26
CA SER A 203 12.65 8.85 7.14
C SER A 203 12.81 7.56 7.96
N PRO A 204 12.12 6.47 7.60
CA PRO A 204 12.11 5.21 8.37
C PRO A 204 13.50 4.66 8.67
N THR A 205 14.42 4.82 7.72
CA THR A 205 15.82 4.45 7.81
C THR A 205 16.47 4.99 9.10
N ILE A 206 16.18 6.25 9.46
CA ILE A 206 16.73 6.91 10.65
C ILE A 206 16.15 6.28 11.92
N TYR A 207 14.86 5.90 11.92
CA TYR A 207 14.21 5.24 13.07
C TYR A 207 14.82 3.87 13.33
N PHE A 208 14.98 3.08 12.28
CA PHE A 208 15.57 1.76 12.41
C PHE A 208 17.04 1.83 12.80
N GLN A 209 17.79 2.81 12.30
CA GLN A 209 19.15 3.07 12.77
C GLN A 209 19.19 3.46 14.26
N ALA A 210 18.26 4.31 14.72
CA ALA A 210 18.18 4.71 16.12
C ALA A 210 17.87 3.52 17.06
N LEU A 211 16.98 2.62 16.63
CA LEU A 211 16.71 1.37 17.34
C LEU A 211 17.92 0.45 17.37
N ASP A 212 18.58 0.27 16.22
CA ASP A 212 19.73 -0.61 16.08
C ASP A 212 20.94 -0.09 16.87
N LEU A 213 21.08 1.23 17.04
CA LEU A 213 22.20 1.86 17.74
C LEU A 213 22.26 1.46 19.23
N HIS A 214 21.11 1.47 19.91
CA HIS A 214 21.06 1.19 21.36
C HIS A 214 20.45 -0.16 21.71
N GLY A 215 19.68 -0.73 20.78
CA GLY A 215 18.92 -1.97 20.94
C GLY A 215 17.67 -1.80 21.82
N LEU A 216 16.59 -2.49 21.46
CA LEU A 216 15.32 -2.44 22.21
C LEU A 216 15.48 -2.76 23.69
N LYS A 217 16.40 -3.68 24.05
CA LYS A 217 16.60 -4.11 25.45
C LYS A 217 16.88 -2.96 26.41
N LYS A 218 17.56 -1.89 25.97
CA LYS A 218 17.87 -0.71 26.80
C LYS A 218 16.70 0.26 26.93
N MET A 219 15.73 0.16 26.03
CA MET A 219 14.58 1.06 25.96
C MET A 219 13.40 0.57 26.81
N LEU A 220 13.39 -0.71 27.20
CA LEU A 220 12.21 -1.33 27.80
C LEU A 220 12.01 -0.95 29.27
N PRO A 221 10.75 -0.73 29.69
CA PRO A 221 10.38 -0.74 31.10
C PRO A 221 10.46 -2.15 31.69
N THR A 222 10.19 -2.29 32.99
CA THR A 222 10.03 -3.62 33.59
C THR A 222 8.69 -4.20 33.15
N GLY A 223 8.66 -5.48 32.77
CA GLY A 223 7.43 -6.19 32.41
C GLY A 223 7.68 -7.62 31.94
N ASP A 224 6.58 -8.31 31.63
CA ASP A 224 6.57 -9.69 31.12
C ASP A 224 6.24 -9.76 29.63
N LEU A 225 5.49 -8.78 29.13
CA LEU A 225 5.10 -8.61 27.74
C LEU A 225 5.28 -7.16 27.31
N TYR A 226 5.80 -6.96 26.11
CA TYR A 226 6.05 -5.63 25.57
C TYR A 226 5.30 -5.43 24.26
N TYR A 227 4.78 -4.23 24.07
CA TYR A 227 4.22 -3.76 22.80
C TYR A 227 4.95 -2.49 22.39
N VAL A 228 5.50 -2.49 21.19
CA VAL A 228 6.17 -1.35 20.58
C VAL A 228 5.31 -0.88 19.41
N TYR A 229 4.88 0.38 19.47
CA TYR A 229 4.06 1.04 18.46
C TYR A 229 4.84 2.23 17.90
N PHE A 230 4.79 2.36 16.57
CA PHE A 230 5.33 3.52 15.88
C PHE A 230 4.17 4.37 15.41
N THR A 231 4.11 5.60 15.90
CA THR A 231 3.06 6.56 15.54
C THR A 231 3.67 7.84 15.03
N ASN A 232 3.09 8.37 13.95
CA ASN A 232 3.22 9.76 13.57
C ASN A 232 2.00 10.47 14.16
N SER A 233 2.15 10.92 15.40
CA SER A 233 1.17 11.76 16.07
C SER A 233 1.88 12.92 16.72
N ASP A 234 1.39 14.12 16.45
CA ASP A 234 1.94 15.37 16.99
C ASP A 234 1.77 15.48 18.52
N GLU A 235 0.99 14.59 19.15
CA GLU A 235 0.69 14.62 20.58
C GLU A 235 1.08 13.29 21.25
N ALA A 236 2.02 13.35 22.19
CA ALA A 236 2.18 12.32 23.21
C ALA A 236 1.13 12.59 24.30
N SER A 237 0.07 11.79 24.41
CA SER A 237 -0.78 11.86 25.59
C SER A 237 -0.05 11.23 26.77
N LEU A 238 0.59 12.05 27.60
CA LEU A 238 1.21 11.64 28.87
C LEU A 238 0.19 11.42 30.00
N ASP A 239 -1.11 11.47 29.71
CA ASP A 239 -2.22 11.30 30.66
C ASP A 239 -2.34 9.89 31.27
N VAL A 240 -1.41 8.98 30.96
CA VAL A 240 -1.35 7.64 31.55
C VAL A 240 -0.41 7.66 32.76
N GLU A 241 -0.90 7.19 33.90
CA GLU A 241 -0.12 6.98 35.12
C GLU A 241 1.16 6.18 34.78
N ASP A 242 2.32 6.64 35.26
CA ASP A 242 3.66 6.08 34.96
C ASP A 242 4.16 6.20 33.50
N ALA A 243 3.57 7.08 32.68
CA ALA A 243 4.15 7.47 31.39
C ALA A 243 5.46 8.25 31.58
N SER A 244 6.44 8.00 30.69
CA SER A 244 7.69 8.78 30.67
C SER A 244 8.15 9.07 29.25
N PHE A 245 8.76 10.24 29.07
CA PHE A 245 9.28 10.69 27.79
C PHE A 245 10.80 10.60 27.75
N TRP A 246 11.33 10.18 26.60
CA TRP A 246 12.74 9.87 26.37
C TRP A 246 13.18 10.38 25.00
N THR A 247 14.48 10.60 24.83
CA THR A 247 15.09 10.91 23.53
C THR A 247 16.19 9.92 23.21
N ILE A 248 16.23 9.50 21.94
CA ILE A 248 17.31 8.68 21.38
C ILE A 248 18.31 9.61 20.70
N GLU A 249 19.54 9.59 21.21
CA GLU A 249 20.67 10.39 20.74
C GLU A 249 21.80 9.47 20.26
N ARG A 250 22.77 10.02 19.54
CA ARG A 250 23.99 9.27 19.18
C ARG A 250 24.78 8.87 20.43
N SER A 251 24.76 9.70 21.47
CA SER A 251 25.43 9.49 22.77
C SER A 251 24.75 8.47 23.68
N GLY A 252 23.44 8.24 23.53
CA GLY A 252 22.68 7.43 24.48
C GLY A 252 21.18 7.63 24.40
N ILE A 253 20.47 7.12 25.42
CA ILE A 253 19.04 7.34 25.60
C ILE A 253 18.88 8.18 26.86
N GLN A 254 18.22 9.33 26.75
CA GLN A 254 18.02 10.26 27.86
C GLN A 254 16.54 10.36 28.25
N LYS A 255 16.26 10.43 29.56
CA LYS A 255 14.90 10.63 30.10
C LYS A 255 14.65 12.13 30.27
N HIS A 256 13.50 12.60 29.82
CA HIS A 256 13.01 13.93 30.18
C HIS A 256 12.31 13.86 31.54
N THR A 257 12.73 14.73 32.46
CA THR A 257 12.25 14.70 33.86
C THR A 257 11.09 15.69 34.09
N GLU A 258 10.83 16.56 33.14
CA GLU A 258 9.69 17.48 33.19
C GLU A 258 8.44 16.75 32.70
N ALA A 259 7.66 16.26 33.67
CA ALA A 259 6.26 15.96 33.43
C ALA A 259 5.59 17.28 33.02
N ALA A 260 4.92 17.31 31.88
CA ALA A 260 3.96 18.36 31.58
C ALA A 260 2.89 18.29 32.68
N SER A 261 3.00 19.17 33.67
CA SER A 261 2.00 19.34 34.70
C SER A 261 0.74 19.89 34.03
N THR A 262 -0.33 19.10 34.03
CA THR A 262 -1.69 19.60 33.88
C THR A 262 -2.07 20.37 35.14
N ASP A 263 -1.53 21.57 35.30
CA ASP A 263 -2.09 22.54 36.25
C ASP A 263 -3.12 23.39 35.50
N GLU A 264 -4.39 23.11 35.77
CA GLU A 264 -5.49 24.03 35.50
C GLU A 264 -5.23 25.34 36.27
N ASN A 265 -5.18 26.45 35.53
CA ASN A 265 -5.00 27.84 35.97
C ASN A 265 -3.56 28.35 36.04
N THR A 266 -3.02 28.78 34.91
CA THR A 266 -2.41 30.13 34.84
C THR A 266 -2.31 30.61 33.40
N ASP A 267 -2.87 31.78 33.10
CA ASP A 267 -2.56 32.58 31.91
C ASP A 267 -1.09 33.03 31.99
N SER A 268 -0.15 32.17 31.58
CA SER A 268 1.26 32.54 31.41
C SER A 268 1.97 31.51 30.53
N GLU A 269 2.47 31.99 29.39
CA GLU A 269 3.46 31.38 28.48
C GLU A 269 3.48 29.84 28.47
N GLU A 270 2.74 29.27 27.52
CA GLU A 270 2.77 27.85 27.16
C GLU A 270 4.21 27.32 27.15
N ALA A 271 4.53 26.46 28.12
CA ALA A 271 5.66 25.56 28.00
C ALA A 271 5.39 24.68 26.77
N MET A 272 5.97 25.05 25.62
CA MET A 272 5.92 24.24 24.40
C MET A 272 6.46 22.85 24.72
N VAL A 273 5.55 21.87 24.85
CA VAL A 273 5.91 20.48 24.58
C VAL A 273 6.53 20.49 23.19
N PRO A 274 7.79 20.07 23.00
CA PRO A 274 8.39 20.19 21.70
C PRO A 274 7.55 19.35 20.73
N GLN A 275 7.07 19.98 19.66
CA GLN A 275 6.39 19.31 18.55
C GLN A 275 7.38 18.32 17.92
N PHE A 276 7.40 17.10 18.44
CA PHE A 276 8.13 15.99 17.84
C PHE A 276 7.11 15.20 17.06
N SER A 277 7.08 15.42 15.75
CA SER A 277 6.15 14.81 14.81
C SER A 277 6.22 13.27 14.76
N TYR A 278 7.13 12.63 15.49
CA TYR A 278 7.36 11.19 15.41
C TYR A 278 7.79 10.58 16.74
N GLN A 279 7.07 9.56 17.17
CA GLN A 279 7.27 8.94 18.47
C GLN A 279 7.24 7.41 18.39
N ILE A 280 8.18 6.78 19.11
CA ILE A 280 8.12 5.34 19.40
C ILE A 280 7.48 5.19 20.77
N ARG A 281 6.34 4.50 20.84
CA ARG A 281 5.65 4.20 22.10
C ARG A 281 5.93 2.75 22.48
N ILE A 282 6.42 2.54 23.68
CA ILE A 282 6.65 1.22 24.27
C ILE A 282 5.78 1.06 25.50
N ASN A 283 4.88 0.09 25.46
CA ASN A 283 4.04 -0.29 26.59
C ASN A 283 4.57 -1.61 27.17
N SER A 284 4.76 -1.67 28.50
CA SER A 284 4.95 -2.94 29.20
C SER A 284 3.66 -3.39 29.88
N MET A 285 3.48 -4.70 29.92
CA MET A 285 2.41 -5.33 30.68
C MET A 285 3.00 -6.39 31.62
N SER A 286 2.40 -6.47 32.80
CA SER A 286 2.76 -7.42 33.84
C SER A 286 1.65 -8.48 33.95
N ALA A 287 2.03 -9.75 34.08
CA ALA A 287 1.07 -10.85 34.14
C ALA A 287 0.32 -10.83 35.48
N MET A 288 -1.02 -10.93 35.43
CA MET A 288 -1.87 -10.97 36.63
C MET A 288 -2.28 -12.40 37.04
N GLY A 289 -1.93 -13.40 36.23
CA GLY A 289 -2.41 -14.78 36.34
C GLY A 289 -3.53 -15.08 35.33
N ALA A 290 -3.83 -16.37 35.10
CA ALA A 290 -4.88 -16.84 34.17
C ALA A 290 -4.83 -16.34 32.71
N GLY A 291 -3.71 -15.75 32.27
CA GLY A 291 -3.56 -15.17 30.93
C GLY A 291 -3.95 -13.68 30.86
N ASP A 292 -4.34 -13.08 31.98
CA ASP A 292 -4.66 -11.65 32.07
C ASP A 292 -3.40 -10.80 32.25
N TYR A 293 -3.41 -9.63 31.63
CA TYR A 293 -2.31 -8.66 31.66
C TYR A 293 -2.86 -7.28 32.02
N LYS A 294 -2.11 -6.52 32.83
CA LYS A 294 -2.38 -5.10 33.10
C LYS A 294 -1.23 -4.26 32.57
N GLY A 295 -1.57 -3.15 31.90
CA GLY A 295 -0.60 -2.14 31.50
C GLY A 295 0.08 -1.54 32.73
N ASP A 296 1.41 -1.55 32.72
CA ASP A 296 2.23 -1.19 33.87
C ASP A 296 2.93 0.14 33.64
N GLN A 297 3.66 0.27 32.53
CA GLN A 297 4.46 1.46 32.23
C GLN A 297 4.40 1.81 30.74
N GLN A 298 4.45 3.11 30.42
CA GLN A 298 4.53 3.61 29.05
C GLN A 298 5.76 4.49 28.86
N ARG A 299 6.48 4.27 27.75
CA ARG A 299 7.62 5.10 27.35
C ARG A 299 7.41 5.63 25.95
N TYR A 300 7.57 6.94 25.80
CA TYR A 300 7.56 7.63 24.53
C TYR A 300 8.99 8.04 24.19
N PHE A 301 9.44 7.77 22.97
CA PHE A 301 10.77 8.14 22.49
C PHE A 301 10.68 9.06 21.29
N ALA A 302 11.33 10.21 21.35
CA ALA A 302 11.66 11.03 20.19
C ALA A 302 13.07 10.73 19.69
N ILE A 303 13.31 10.92 18.38
CA ILE A 303 14.63 10.78 17.77
C ILE A 303 15.28 12.15 17.68
N SER A 304 16.52 12.26 18.16
CA SER A 304 17.26 13.53 18.11
C SER A 304 17.54 13.97 16.67
N PRO A 305 17.38 15.28 16.34
CA PRO A 305 17.75 15.86 15.05
C PRO A 305 19.19 15.58 14.61
N GLU A 306 20.09 15.27 15.54
CA GLU A 306 21.49 14.93 15.20
C GLU A 306 21.62 13.61 14.44
N LEU A 307 20.65 12.70 14.55
CA LEU A 307 20.65 11.42 13.84
C LEU A 307 20.24 11.56 12.37
N TYR A 308 19.82 12.76 11.95
CA TYR A 308 19.47 13.09 10.57
C TYR A 308 20.69 13.58 9.74
N ASN A 309 21.85 13.78 10.37
CA ASN A 309 23.10 14.26 9.75
C ASN A 309 24.25 13.24 9.84
#